data_AF-A0A6A0HI98-F1
#
_entry.id   AF-A0A6A0HI98-F1
#
_cell.length_a   1.000
_cell.length_b   1.000
_cell.length_c   1.000
_cell.angle_alpha   90.00
_cell.angle_beta   90.00
_cell.angle_gamma   90.00
#
_symmetry.space_group_name_H-M   'P 1'
#
loop_
_entity.id
_entity.type
_entity.pdbx_description
1 polymer ?
#
loop_
_entity_poly.entity_id
_entity_poly.type
_entity_poly.pdbx_seq_one_letter_code
_entity_poly.pdbx_strand_id
1 'polypeptide(L)'
;MLNSLHKPDDGDASNKSLAGQHMHQVGTPIHEIGHAMGFNHEQSRSDRDSYVTVLLANVQSSMAFAKPGKETLVAKDPFGQMFMGSRSGFSFMDKRIANLQYKCIEALASTKSPRSRTITTAGTVTSTGYPRPITAVDEYIQLIKAPTCKKVRLTFKAFKLYPRNANTCIFQQLTIRRNVDLSISSTFCGSEISVNRVFESEGTTMVLHFKSLITHSYPGYSATITFVPLRTSAW
;
A
#
# COMPACT_ATOMS: atom_id res chain seq x y z
N MET A 1 -14.04 65.93 -2.74
CA MET A 1 -15.45 66.18 -2.34
C MET A 1 -16.30 65.07 -2.95
N LEU A 2 -17.11 64.44 -2.10
CA LEU A 2 -18.31 63.59 -2.27
C LEU A 2 -18.73 62.97 -3.63
N ASN A 3 -19.27 61.74 -3.49
CA ASN A 3 -20.26 61.00 -4.30
C ASN A 3 -19.72 60.19 -5.51
N SER A 4 -20.20 59.00 -5.89
CA SER A 4 -21.29 58.11 -5.41
C SER A 4 -21.22 56.75 -6.15
N LEU A 5 -21.58 55.67 -5.44
CA LEU A 5 -22.26 54.42 -5.86
C LEU A 5 -22.11 53.85 -7.30
N HIS A 6 -21.52 52.64 -7.40
CA HIS A 6 -22.10 51.52 -8.17
C HIS A 6 -21.51 50.15 -7.74
N LYS A 7 -22.39 49.20 -7.45
CA LYS A 7 -22.22 47.73 -7.48
C LYS A 7 -23.52 47.19 -8.11
N PRO A 8 -23.61 45.96 -8.66
CA PRO A 8 -22.60 44.90 -8.89
C PRO A 8 -22.62 44.49 -10.42
N ASP A 9 -21.90 43.52 -10.99
CA ASP A 9 -21.85 42.07 -10.78
C ASP A 9 -20.70 41.43 -11.59
N ASP A 10 -20.27 40.25 -11.11
CA ASP A 10 -19.73 39.08 -11.80
C ASP A 10 -18.35 39.05 -12.49
N GLY A 11 -17.52 38.12 -11.99
CA GLY A 11 -16.61 37.31 -12.80
C GLY A 11 -15.13 37.64 -12.69
N ASP A 12 -14.40 36.94 -11.82
CA ASP A 12 -13.43 35.91 -12.26
C ASP A 12 -12.55 35.44 -11.09
N ALA A 13 -12.39 34.12 -11.04
CA ALA A 13 -11.67 33.37 -10.04
C ALA A 13 -10.18 33.34 -10.37
N SER A 14 -9.35 34.13 -9.70
CA SER A 14 -7.89 33.96 -9.82
C SER A 14 -7.07 34.76 -8.80
N ASN A 15 -7.21 34.47 -7.50
CA ASN A 15 -6.08 34.54 -6.55
C ASN A 15 -6.46 34.06 -5.15
N LYS A 16 -6.37 32.74 -4.92
CA LYS A 16 -6.06 32.26 -3.57
C LYS A 16 -4.59 31.89 -3.59
N SER A 17 -3.77 32.79 -3.06
CA SER A 17 -2.32 32.64 -2.99
C SER A 17 -1.97 31.33 -2.29
N LEU A 18 -1.22 30.49 -2.99
CA LEU A 18 -0.62 29.25 -2.47
C LEU A 18 0.57 29.51 -1.53
N ALA A 19 0.69 30.71 -0.97
CA ALA A 19 1.85 31.13 -0.18
C ALA A 19 1.39 31.86 1.08
N GLY A 20 0.93 31.10 2.06
CA GLY A 20 0.59 31.67 3.36
C GLY A 20 0.08 30.62 4.35
N GLN A 21 0.96 30.22 5.27
CA GLN A 21 0.62 29.66 6.59
C GLN A 21 0.33 28.15 6.76
N HIS A 22 0.72 27.25 5.83
CA HIS A 22 0.61 25.80 6.09
C HIS A 22 1.84 24.95 5.68
N MET A 23 2.99 25.57 5.39
CA MET A 23 4.21 24.86 4.97
C MET A 23 4.99 24.16 6.11
N HIS A 24 4.47 24.15 7.35
CA HIS A 24 5.16 23.50 8.48
C HIS A 24 4.80 22.02 8.68
N GLN A 25 3.93 21.46 7.84
CA GLN A 25 3.54 20.05 7.90
C GLN A 25 3.74 19.42 6.53
N VAL A 26 4.63 18.42 6.46
CA VAL A 26 4.95 17.65 5.24
C VAL A 26 3.69 17.10 4.56
N GLY A 27 2.62 16.85 5.30
CA GLY A 27 1.37 16.37 4.71
C GLY A 27 0.57 17.39 3.92
N THR A 28 0.77 18.71 4.09
CA THR A 28 0.02 19.70 3.29
C THR A 28 0.45 19.67 1.82
N PRO A 29 1.75 19.78 1.45
CA PRO A 29 2.16 19.61 0.05
C PRO A 29 1.76 18.24 -0.53
N ILE A 30 1.84 17.17 0.27
CA ILE A 30 1.44 15.81 -0.14
C ILE A 30 -0.06 15.76 -0.48
N HIS A 31 -0.90 16.38 0.34
CA HIS A 31 -2.35 16.46 0.15
C HIS A 31 -2.71 17.19 -1.15
N GLU A 32 -2.07 18.35 -1.41
CA GLU A 32 -2.31 19.11 -2.65
C GLU A 32 -1.81 18.38 -3.90
N ILE A 33 -0.68 17.67 -3.82
CA ILE A 33 -0.22 16.79 -4.90
C ILE A 33 -1.24 15.66 -5.14
N GLY A 34 -1.86 15.14 -4.08
CA GLY A 34 -2.98 14.18 -4.19
C GLY A 34 -4.10 14.72 -5.07
N HIS A 35 -4.57 15.94 -4.81
CA HIS A 35 -5.59 16.59 -5.64
C HIS A 35 -5.15 16.78 -7.10
N ALA A 36 -3.89 17.18 -7.32
CA ALA A 36 -3.34 17.30 -8.67
C ALA A 36 -3.27 15.95 -9.42
N MET A 37 -3.10 14.84 -8.70
CA MET A 37 -3.17 13.48 -9.24
C MET A 37 -4.60 12.94 -9.42
N GLY A 38 -5.62 13.76 -9.08
CA GLY A 38 -7.03 13.39 -9.19
C GLY A 38 -7.61 12.70 -7.96
N PHE A 39 -6.95 12.77 -6.80
CA PHE A 39 -7.52 12.28 -5.55
C PHE A 39 -8.59 13.27 -5.08
N ASN A 40 -9.80 12.76 -4.86
CA ASN A 40 -10.84 13.51 -4.18
C ASN A 40 -10.72 13.29 -2.69
N HIS A 41 -11.22 14.24 -1.90
CA HIS A 41 -11.32 14.03 -0.47
C HIS A 41 -12.10 12.74 -0.16
N GLU A 42 -11.68 12.01 0.86
CA GLU A 42 -12.22 10.69 1.18
C GLU A 42 -13.72 10.72 1.48
N GLN A 43 -14.24 11.85 2.01
CA GLN A 43 -15.68 12.05 2.22
C GLN A 43 -16.52 12.20 0.94
N SER A 44 -15.89 12.40 -0.21
CA SER A 44 -16.58 12.57 -1.50
C SER A 44 -16.64 11.27 -2.31
N ARG A 45 -16.12 10.16 -1.77
CA ARG A 45 -16.14 8.86 -2.45
C ARG A 45 -17.54 8.26 -2.51
N SER A 46 -17.84 7.56 -3.60
CA SER A 46 -19.11 6.86 -3.79
C SER A 46 -19.30 5.69 -2.82
N ASP A 47 -18.21 5.05 -2.37
CA ASP A 47 -18.24 3.93 -1.42
C ASP A 47 -18.13 4.37 0.05
N ARG A 48 -18.10 5.69 0.31
CA ARG A 48 -17.97 6.28 1.65
C ARG A 48 -18.86 5.61 2.69
N ASP A 49 -20.15 5.45 2.38
CA ASP A 49 -21.16 4.97 3.33
C ASP A 49 -20.95 3.51 3.75
N SER A 50 -20.05 2.78 3.08
CA SER A 50 -19.58 1.46 3.52
C SER A 50 -18.62 1.55 4.71
N TYR A 51 -17.90 2.66 4.87
CA TYR A 51 -16.77 2.80 5.82
C TYR A 51 -16.96 3.89 6.87
N VAL A 52 -17.80 4.89 6.61
CA VAL A 52 -18.12 5.95 7.59
C VAL A 52 -19.63 6.16 7.67
N THR A 53 -20.08 6.68 8.80
CA THR A 53 -21.46 7.08 9.05
C THR A 53 -21.51 8.60 9.17
N VAL A 54 -22.39 9.23 8.39
CA VAL A 54 -22.64 10.67 8.49
C VAL A 54 -23.71 10.92 9.54
N LEU A 55 -23.32 11.52 10.67
CA LEU A 55 -24.24 11.89 11.73
C LEU A 55 -24.89 13.23 11.42
N LEU A 56 -25.90 13.23 10.54
CA LEU A 56 -26.62 14.43 10.12
C LEU A 56 -27.22 15.22 11.29
N ALA A 57 -27.59 14.55 12.38
CA ALA A 57 -28.06 15.19 13.61
C ALA A 57 -27.01 16.10 14.29
N ASN A 58 -25.73 15.90 13.97
CA ASN A 58 -24.61 16.70 14.47
C ASN A 58 -24.19 17.80 13.49
N VAL A 59 -24.85 17.94 12.34
CA VAL A 59 -24.55 18.97 11.35
C VAL A 59 -25.31 20.25 11.68
N GLN A 60 -24.61 21.39 11.77
CA GLN A 60 -25.22 22.71 11.94
C GLN A 60 -25.71 23.24 10.59
N SER A 61 -26.94 23.75 10.58
CA SER A 61 -27.68 24.09 9.36
C SER A 61 -27.11 25.27 8.56
N SER A 62 -26.29 26.15 9.17
CA SER A 62 -25.90 27.38 8.49
C SER A 62 -24.66 27.30 7.61
N MET A 63 -23.75 26.33 7.77
CA MET A 63 -22.60 26.11 6.85
C MET A 63 -22.02 24.68 6.90
N ALA A 64 -22.78 23.68 7.36
CA ALA A 64 -22.37 22.27 7.44
C ALA A 64 -21.10 22.00 8.29
N PHE A 65 -20.94 22.71 9.42
CA PHE A 65 -19.96 22.37 10.44
C PHE A 65 -20.56 21.50 11.54
N ALA A 66 -19.73 20.71 12.20
CA ALA A 66 -20.15 19.89 13.34
C ALA A 66 -20.63 20.76 14.51
N LYS A 67 -21.65 20.28 15.24
CA LYS A 67 -21.99 20.82 16.57
C LYS A 67 -20.73 20.76 17.47
N PRO A 68 -20.44 21.77 18.31
CA PRO A 68 -19.22 21.76 19.11
C PRO A 68 -19.11 20.49 19.95
N GLY A 69 -17.95 19.82 19.88
CA GLY A 69 -17.68 18.58 20.62
C GLY A 69 -18.41 17.33 20.10
N LYS A 70 -19.01 17.36 18.91
CA LYS A 70 -19.66 16.19 18.28
C LYS A 70 -18.99 15.86 16.96
N GLU A 71 -18.76 14.57 16.72
CA GLU A 71 -18.31 14.09 15.40
C GLU A 71 -19.48 14.14 14.40
N THR A 72 -19.22 14.61 13.18
CA THR A 72 -20.16 14.53 12.05
C THR A 72 -19.87 13.34 11.15
N LEU A 73 -18.62 12.87 11.12
CA LEU A 73 -18.18 11.69 10.37
C LEU A 73 -17.55 10.70 11.35
N VAL A 74 -18.16 9.53 11.47
CA VAL A 74 -17.67 8.45 12.34
C VAL A 74 -17.30 7.25 11.48
N ALA A 75 -16.06 6.81 11.56
CA ALA A 75 -15.60 5.57 10.95
C ALA A 75 -16.31 4.37 11.58
N LYS A 76 -16.77 3.43 10.75
CA LYS A 76 -17.36 2.18 11.23
C LYS A 76 -16.32 1.31 11.95
N ASP A 77 -15.06 1.40 11.53
CA ASP A 77 -13.92 0.86 12.28
C ASP A 77 -13.39 1.94 13.24
N PRO A 78 -13.42 1.73 14.57
CA PRO A 78 -12.87 2.66 15.54
C PRO A 78 -11.40 2.99 15.31
N PHE A 79 -10.59 2.05 14.78
CA PHE A 79 -9.20 2.32 14.42
C PHE A 79 -9.11 3.22 13.18
N GLY A 80 -10.10 3.22 12.30
CA GLY A 80 -10.16 4.11 11.14
C GLY A 80 -10.32 5.59 11.53
N GLN A 81 -10.97 5.88 12.66
CA GLN A 81 -11.27 7.25 13.10
C GLN A 81 -10.01 8.09 13.29
N MET A 82 -8.93 7.50 13.82
CA MET A 82 -7.67 8.21 14.13
C MET A 82 -6.89 8.66 12.88
N PHE A 83 -7.23 8.16 11.70
CA PHE A 83 -6.52 8.45 10.45
C PHE A 83 -7.31 9.38 9.52
N MET A 84 -8.60 9.60 9.79
CA MET A 84 -9.44 10.46 8.95
C MET A 84 -9.01 11.92 9.03
N GLY A 85 -8.86 12.56 7.87
CA GLY A 85 -8.48 13.97 7.78
C GLY A 85 -7.08 14.31 8.34
N SER A 86 -6.24 13.30 8.59
CA SER A 86 -4.91 13.53 9.17
C SER A 86 -3.98 14.21 8.15
N ARG A 87 -3.24 15.22 8.60
CA ARG A 87 -2.19 15.91 7.81
C ARG A 87 -0.83 15.22 7.91
N SER A 88 -0.79 13.96 8.31
CA SER A 88 0.46 13.21 8.56
C SER A 88 1.00 12.51 7.30
N GLY A 89 0.21 12.45 6.22
CA GLY A 89 0.62 11.89 4.93
C GLY A 89 -0.53 11.16 4.24
N PHE A 90 -0.22 10.40 3.18
CA PHE A 90 -1.20 9.63 2.42
C PHE A 90 -1.94 8.59 3.28
N SER A 91 -3.26 8.54 3.11
CA SER A 91 -4.10 7.47 3.64
C SER A 91 -3.72 6.12 3.01
N PHE A 92 -4.20 5.03 3.61
CA PHE A 92 -4.05 3.70 3.03
C PHE A 92 -4.57 3.67 1.58
N MET A 93 -5.71 4.32 1.33
CA MET A 93 -6.37 4.30 0.04
C MET A 93 -5.66 5.19 -0.99
N ASP A 94 -5.08 6.32 -0.59
CA ASP A 94 -4.27 7.16 -1.49
C ASP A 94 -3.07 6.38 -2.02
N LYS A 95 -2.36 5.68 -1.13
CA LYS A 95 -1.24 4.80 -1.51
C LYS A 95 -1.73 3.70 -2.45
N ARG A 96 -2.88 3.09 -2.18
CA ARG A 96 -3.44 2.03 -3.02
C ARG A 96 -3.80 2.54 -4.42
N ILE A 97 -4.50 3.66 -4.52
CA ILE A 97 -4.90 4.26 -5.80
C ILE A 97 -3.66 4.68 -6.59
N ALA A 98 -2.69 5.36 -5.95
CA ALA A 98 -1.40 5.69 -6.58
C ALA A 98 -0.69 4.44 -7.11
N ASN A 99 -0.56 3.40 -6.28
CA ASN A 99 0.13 2.17 -6.66
C ASN A 99 -0.55 1.45 -7.83
N LEU A 100 -1.89 1.48 -7.89
CA LEU A 100 -2.67 0.91 -8.99
C LEU A 100 -2.52 1.74 -10.28
N GLN A 101 -2.67 3.07 -10.18
CA GLN A 101 -2.62 3.98 -11.31
C GLN A 101 -1.23 3.99 -11.98
N TYR A 102 -0.18 4.11 -11.18
CA TYR A 102 1.19 4.22 -11.66
C TYR A 102 1.90 2.87 -11.79
N LYS A 103 1.20 1.76 -11.54
CA LYS A 103 1.77 0.40 -11.56
C LYS A 103 3.09 0.32 -10.79
N CYS A 104 3.16 0.96 -9.61
CA CYS A 104 4.41 1.19 -8.89
C CYS A 104 5.17 -0.11 -8.61
N ILE A 105 4.47 -1.22 -8.39
CA ILE A 105 5.09 -2.53 -8.15
C ILE A 105 5.82 -3.02 -9.40
N GLU A 106 5.27 -2.80 -10.60
CA GLU A 106 5.92 -3.17 -11.86
C GLU A 106 7.15 -2.31 -12.12
N ALA A 107 7.06 -1.00 -11.88
CA ALA A 107 8.19 -0.08 -11.99
C ALA A 107 9.30 -0.39 -10.95
N LEU A 108 8.94 -0.78 -9.73
CA LEU A 108 9.91 -1.22 -8.72
C LEU A 108 10.57 -2.56 -9.11
N ALA A 109 9.82 -3.46 -9.73
CA ALA A 109 10.36 -4.72 -10.24
C ALA A 109 11.25 -4.54 -11.48
N SER A 110 11.13 -3.45 -12.24
CA SER A 110 12.01 -3.21 -13.40
C SER A 110 13.31 -2.49 -13.03
N THR A 111 13.39 -1.84 -11.86
CA THR A 111 14.48 -0.90 -11.52
C THR A 111 15.52 -1.44 -10.53
N LYS A 112 15.25 -2.51 -9.78
CA LYS A 112 16.08 -2.88 -8.60
C LYS A 112 17.23 -3.87 -8.86
N SER A 113 17.07 -4.86 -9.74
CA SER A 113 18.08 -5.91 -9.96
C SER A 113 17.70 -6.73 -11.21
N PRO A 114 18.66 -7.31 -11.97
CA PRO A 114 18.36 -8.20 -13.10
C PRO A 114 17.50 -9.42 -12.73
N ARG A 115 17.44 -9.78 -11.44
CA ARG A 115 16.60 -10.87 -10.94
C ARG A 115 15.21 -10.44 -10.52
N SER A 116 14.94 -9.14 -10.54
CA SER A 116 13.59 -8.63 -10.42
C SER A 116 12.86 -8.92 -11.73
N ARG A 117 11.73 -9.60 -11.64
CA ARG A 117 10.99 -10.07 -12.82
C ARG A 117 9.54 -10.37 -12.51
N THR A 118 8.73 -10.38 -13.55
CA THR A 118 7.36 -10.90 -13.48
C THR A 118 7.36 -12.39 -13.80
N ILE A 119 6.72 -13.19 -12.95
CA ILE A 119 6.56 -14.64 -13.09
C ILE A 119 5.08 -14.91 -13.40
N THR A 120 4.81 -15.46 -14.58
CA THR A 120 3.45 -15.79 -15.06
C THR A 120 3.21 -17.29 -15.17
N THR A 121 4.25 -18.11 -15.00
CA THR A 121 4.20 -19.57 -15.10
C THR A 121 4.36 -20.22 -13.73
N ALA A 122 3.77 -21.40 -13.57
CA ALA A 122 4.02 -22.25 -12.42
C ALA A 122 5.45 -22.80 -12.49
N GLY A 123 6.05 -23.10 -11.34
CA GLY A 123 7.42 -23.57 -11.28
C GLY A 123 8.07 -23.34 -9.92
N THR A 124 9.40 -23.43 -9.87
CA THR A 124 10.16 -23.22 -8.65
C THR A 124 10.78 -21.84 -8.64
N VAL A 125 10.72 -21.18 -7.48
CA VAL A 125 11.35 -19.89 -7.22
C VAL A 125 12.31 -20.02 -6.05
N THR A 126 13.50 -19.46 -6.19
CA THR A 126 14.57 -19.59 -5.20
C THR A 126 15.22 -18.24 -4.88
N SER A 127 15.89 -18.18 -3.73
CA SER A 127 16.82 -17.10 -3.43
C SER A 127 18.06 -17.12 -4.33
N THR A 128 18.84 -16.04 -4.31
CA THR A 128 20.21 -16.03 -4.85
C THR A 128 20.99 -17.23 -4.33
N GLY A 129 21.73 -17.92 -5.20
CA GLY A 129 22.69 -18.95 -4.81
C GLY A 129 22.09 -20.31 -4.42
N TYR A 130 20.82 -20.39 -3.99
CA TYR A 130 20.20 -21.65 -3.54
C TYR A 130 20.37 -22.77 -4.60
N PRO A 131 20.73 -24.01 -4.21
CA PRO A 131 20.89 -24.51 -2.84
C PRO A 131 22.24 -24.20 -2.18
N ARG A 132 23.14 -23.48 -2.88
CA ARG A 132 24.41 -23.02 -2.32
C ARG A 132 24.19 -21.77 -1.45
N PRO A 133 25.13 -21.43 -0.56
CA PRO A 133 25.05 -20.22 0.24
C PRO A 133 24.90 -18.94 -0.57
N ILE A 134 24.28 -17.92 0.03
CA ILE A 134 24.16 -16.60 -0.57
C ILE A 134 25.51 -15.89 -0.51
N THR A 135 26.16 -15.74 -1.68
CA THR A 135 27.52 -15.19 -1.82
C THR A 135 27.58 -13.74 -2.30
N ALA A 136 26.43 -13.08 -2.49
CA ALA A 136 26.38 -11.66 -2.87
C ALA A 136 25.25 -10.93 -2.14
N VAL A 137 25.49 -9.65 -1.85
CA VAL A 137 24.45 -8.71 -1.44
C VAL A 137 23.55 -8.41 -2.62
N ASP A 138 22.25 -8.40 -2.38
CA ASP A 138 21.28 -8.29 -3.45
C ASP A 138 19.88 -8.00 -2.92
N GLU A 139 19.10 -7.28 -3.71
CA GLU A 139 17.73 -6.93 -3.43
C GLU A 139 16.91 -7.00 -4.72
N TYR A 140 15.84 -7.79 -4.72
CA TYR A 140 15.00 -7.95 -5.90
C TYR A 140 13.56 -8.26 -5.55
N ILE A 141 12.70 -8.00 -6.54
CA ILE A 141 11.26 -8.17 -6.45
C ILE A 141 10.79 -9.16 -7.51
N GLN A 142 10.10 -10.21 -7.09
CA GLN A 142 9.43 -11.14 -7.99
C GLN A 142 7.93 -10.90 -7.91
N LEU A 143 7.36 -10.47 -9.03
CA LEU A 143 5.94 -10.22 -9.18
C LEU A 143 5.29 -11.46 -9.77
N ILE A 144 4.56 -12.24 -8.97
CA ILE A 144 3.90 -13.46 -9.44
C ILE A 144 2.47 -13.09 -9.85
N LYS A 145 2.15 -13.27 -11.13
CA LYS A 145 0.81 -13.03 -11.68
C LYS A 145 0.17 -14.36 -12.08
N ALA A 146 -0.91 -14.70 -11.40
CA ALA A 146 -1.76 -15.81 -11.79
C ALA A 146 -2.58 -15.47 -13.04
N PRO A 147 -2.93 -16.47 -13.87
CA PRO A 147 -3.84 -16.29 -15.00
C PRO A 147 -5.26 -15.98 -14.51
N THR A 148 -6.13 -15.59 -15.44
CA THR A 148 -7.52 -15.21 -15.18
C THR A 148 -8.24 -16.25 -14.32
N CYS A 149 -9.01 -15.76 -13.33
CA CYS A 149 -9.77 -16.57 -12.36
C CYS A 149 -8.93 -17.49 -11.46
N LYS A 150 -7.61 -17.28 -11.35
CA LYS A 150 -6.75 -18.01 -10.41
C LYS A 150 -6.05 -17.08 -9.43
N LYS A 151 -5.69 -17.62 -8.27
CA LYS A 151 -4.78 -17.01 -7.29
C LYS A 151 -3.47 -17.79 -7.22
N VAL A 152 -2.44 -17.13 -6.69
CA VAL A 152 -1.13 -17.71 -6.45
C VAL A 152 -1.17 -18.54 -5.16
N ARG A 153 -0.65 -19.76 -5.23
CA ARG A 153 -0.36 -20.61 -4.07
C ARG A 153 1.14 -20.91 -4.06
N LEU A 154 1.83 -20.42 -3.04
CA LEU A 154 3.26 -20.57 -2.83
C LEU A 154 3.52 -21.59 -1.72
N THR A 155 4.29 -22.63 -2.01
CA THR A 155 4.62 -23.70 -1.04
C THR A 155 6.12 -23.75 -0.81
N PHE A 156 6.59 -23.52 0.41
CA PHE A 156 8.02 -23.54 0.71
C PHE A 156 8.55 -24.97 0.81
N LYS A 157 9.68 -25.24 0.17
CA LYS A 157 10.43 -26.50 0.27
C LYS A 157 11.65 -26.37 1.16
N ALA A 158 12.25 -25.19 1.21
CA ALA A 158 13.33 -24.88 2.13
C ALA A 158 13.31 -23.38 2.48
N PHE A 159 13.68 -23.04 3.71
CA PHE A 159 13.84 -21.67 4.14
C PHE A 159 14.85 -21.57 5.29
N LYS A 160 16.00 -20.97 5.01
CA LYS A 160 17.01 -20.62 6.00
C LYS A 160 17.70 -19.33 5.60
N LEU A 161 17.45 -18.27 6.36
CA LEU A 161 18.10 -16.97 6.24
C LEU A 161 18.80 -16.61 7.55
N TYR A 162 19.54 -15.49 7.54
CA TYR A 162 20.07 -14.90 8.76
C TYR A 162 18.93 -14.62 9.76
N PRO A 163 19.08 -14.97 11.05
CA PRO A 163 18.01 -14.83 12.04
C PRO A 163 17.65 -13.38 12.35
N ARG A 164 16.46 -13.19 12.93
CA ARG A 164 15.95 -11.90 13.40
C ARG A 164 16.84 -11.34 14.50
N ASN A 165 17.02 -10.03 14.51
CA ASN A 165 17.57 -9.31 15.66
C ASN A 165 16.38 -8.65 16.39
N ALA A 166 16.13 -9.08 17.63
CA ALA A 166 14.92 -8.72 18.37
C ALA A 166 13.65 -8.96 17.52
N ASN A 167 13.00 -7.89 17.05
CA ASN A 167 11.77 -7.95 16.26
C ASN A 167 11.95 -7.67 14.76
N THR A 168 13.18 -7.48 14.26
CA THR A 168 13.43 -7.06 12.86
C THR A 168 14.39 -7.97 12.09
N CYS A 169 14.06 -8.24 10.83
CA CYS A 169 14.90 -9.01 9.91
C CYS A 169 15.85 -8.07 9.16
N ILE A 170 16.96 -7.69 9.81
CA ILE A 170 17.84 -6.62 9.30
C ILE A 170 18.68 -7.10 8.11
N PHE A 171 19.36 -8.23 8.26
CA PHE A 171 20.43 -8.64 7.34
C PHE A 171 19.93 -9.42 6.13
N GLN A 172 19.02 -10.37 6.35
CA GLN A 172 18.40 -11.14 5.29
C GLN A 172 16.91 -11.26 5.58
N GLN A 173 16.09 -10.95 4.59
CA GLN A 173 14.65 -10.99 4.76
C GLN A 173 13.95 -11.34 3.46
N LEU A 174 12.85 -12.08 3.61
CA LEU A 174 11.87 -12.31 2.57
C LEU A 174 10.54 -11.71 3.02
N THR A 175 10.10 -10.67 2.31
CA THR A 175 8.78 -10.09 2.53
C THR A 175 7.80 -10.67 1.52
N ILE A 176 6.71 -11.27 2.02
CA ILE A 176 5.63 -11.84 1.22
C ILE A 176 4.43 -10.89 1.32
N ARG A 177 3.99 -10.37 0.18
CA ARG A 177 2.76 -9.57 0.08
C ARG A 177 1.70 -10.39 -0.66
N ARG A 178 0.60 -10.67 0.05
CA ARG A 178 -0.52 -11.49 -0.45
C ARG A 178 -1.62 -10.67 -1.10
N ASN A 179 -1.61 -9.36 -0.89
CA ASN A 179 -2.53 -8.38 -1.45
C ASN A 179 -1.74 -7.31 -2.21
N VAL A 180 -2.43 -6.58 -3.10
CA VAL A 180 -1.96 -5.37 -3.78
C VAL A 180 -1.74 -4.23 -2.76
N ASP A 181 -2.40 -4.31 -1.61
CA ASP A 181 -2.12 -3.47 -0.47
C ASP A 181 -0.70 -3.72 0.08
N LEU A 182 0.18 -2.73 -0.11
CA LEU A 182 1.56 -2.76 0.37
C LEU A 182 1.71 -2.61 1.89
N SER A 183 0.64 -2.20 2.60
CA SER A 183 0.61 -1.97 4.06
C SER A 183 0.47 -3.27 4.85
N ILE A 184 -0.09 -4.32 4.25
CA ILE A 184 -0.21 -5.65 4.86
C ILE A 184 0.88 -6.56 4.27
N SER A 185 2.04 -6.60 4.92
CA SER A 185 3.14 -7.47 4.52
C SER A 185 3.68 -8.27 5.69
N SER A 186 4.12 -9.49 5.42
CA SER A 186 4.77 -10.34 6.41
C SER A 186 6.22 -10.55 6.01
N THR A 187 7.13 -10.17 6.91
CA THR A 187 8.57 -10.26 6.70
C THR A 187 9.14 -11.41 7.51
N PHE A 188 9.82 -12.32 6.82
CA PHE A 188 10.36 -13.55 7.38
C PHE A 188 11.88 -13.62 7.26
N CYS A 189 12.53 -14.20 8.26
CA CYS A 189 13.95 -14.50 8.26
C CYS A 189 14.27 -15.71 9.18
N GLY A 190 15.55 -16.04 9.38
CA GLY A 190 15.92 -17.20 10.18
C GLY A 190 15.34 -18.51 9.63
N SER A 191 14.58 -19.21 10.47
CA SER A 191 13.85 -20.44 10.14
C SER A 191 12.34 -20.30 10.36
N GLU A 192 11.81 -19.08 10.21
CA GLU A 192 10.41 -18.74 10.52
C GLU A 192 9.38 -19.36 9.57
N ILE A 193 9.80 -19.82 8.39
CA ILE A 193 8.93 -20.52 7.45
C ILE A 193 9.27 -22.02 7.47
N SER A 194 8.35 -22.82 7.97
CA SER A 194 8.47 -24.28 7.98
C SER A 194 8.36 -24.88 6.58
N VAL A 195 8.96 -26.06 6.39
CA VAL A 195 8.80 -26.84 5.16
C VAL A 195 7.32 -27.17 4.93
N ASN A 196 6.89 -27.12 3.67
CA ASN A 196 5.50 -27.26 3.21
C ASN A 196 4.54 -26.18 3.73
N ARG A 197 5.02 -25.10 4.35
CA ARG A 197 4.17 -23.94 4.65
C ARG A 197 3.64 -23.33 3.36
N VAL A 198 2.33 -23.10 3.33
CA VAL A 198 1.62 -22.54 2.16
C VAL A 198 1.20 -21.10 2.43
N PHE A 199 1.39 -20.25 1.43
CA PHE A 199 0.83 -18.90 1.36
C PHE A 199 -0.03 -18.76 0.12
N GLU A 200 -1.21 -18.19 0.26
CA GLU A 200 -2.11 -17.90 -0.86
C GLU A 200 -2.31 -16.40 -1.02
N SER A 201 -2.35 -15.92 -2.26
CA SER A 201 -2.73 -14.54 -2.54
C SER A 201 -4.23 -14.33 -2.38
N GLU A 202 -4.62 -13.11 -2.02
CA GLU A 202 -6.02 -12.69 -1.95
C GLU A 202 -6.59 -12.40 -3.34
N GLY A 203 -5.74 -11.88 -4.25
CA GLY A 203 -6.06 -11.65 -5.65
C GLY A 203 -5.27 -12.53 -6.61
N THR A 204 -5.10 -12.03 -7.84
CA THR A 204 -4.31 -12.69 -8.89
C THR A 204 -2.80 -12.46 -8.73
N THR A 205 -2.38 -11.55 -7.85
CA THR A 205 -0.98 -11.12 -7.73
C THR A 205 -0.41 -11.43 -6.36
N MET A 206 0.83 -11.90 -6.31
CA MET A 206 1.64 -12.04 -5.10
C MET A 206 3.01 -11.39 -5.33
N VAL A 207 3.55 -10.71 -4.32
CA VAL A 207 4.88 -10.09 -4.42
C VAL A 207 5.82 -10.72 -3.42
N LEU A 208 6.97 -11.18 -3.92
CA LEU A 208 8.10 -11.60 -3.10
C LEU A 208 9.18 -10.54 -3.19
N HIS A 209 9.58 -9.97 -2.06
CA HIS A 209 10.68 -9.02 -1.98
C HIS A 209 11.78 -9.62 -1.11
N PHE A 210 12.87 -9.98 -1.76
CA PHE A 210 14.04 -10.52 -1.08
C PHE A 210 15.11 -9.44 -0.93
N LYS A 211 15.74 -9.39 0.23
CA LYS A 211 16.85 -8.49 0.53
C LYS A 211 17.92 -9.23 1.32
N SER A 212 19.17 -9.13 0.88
CA SER A 212 20.37 -9.62 1.56
C SER A 212 21.42 -8.52 1.61
N LEU A 213 21.75 -8.07 2.82
CA LEU A 213 22.76 -7.04 3.08
C LEU A 213 24.14 -7.62 3.44
N ILE A 214 24.21 -8.93 3.64
CA ILE A 214 25.45 -9.66 3.95
C ILE A 214 25.53 -10.94 3.10
N THR A 215 26.71 -11.53 3.07
CA THR A 215 26.92 -12.91 2.64
C THR A 215 26.95 -13.81 3.87
N HIS A 216 26.42 -15.03 3.76
CA HIS A 216 26.41 -15.99 4.86
C HIS A 216 26.32 -17.42 4.32
N SER A 217 26.74 -18.40 5.11
CA SER A 217 26.67 -19.84 4.79
C SER A 217 25.24 -20.40 4.65
N TYR A 218 24.20 -19.60 4.88
CA TYR A 218 22.82 -20.08 4.78
C TYR A 218 22.40 -20.24 3.32
N PRO A 219 21.72 -21.35 2.97
CA PRO A 219 21.38 -21.69 1.58
C PRO A 219 20.29 -20.78 1.00
N GLY A 220 19.53 -20.08 1.84
CA GLY A 220 18.42 -19.25 1.41
C GLY A 220 17.09 -19.99 1.38
N TYR A 221 16.29 -19.79 0.32
CA TYR A 221 14.96 -20.40 0.21
C TYR A 221 14.68 -21.01 -1.16
N SER A 222 13.75 -21.98 -1.15
CA SER A 222 13.12 -22.54 -2.34
C SER A 222 11.64 -22.74 -2.09
N ALA A 223 10.82 -22.32 -3.04
CA ALA A 223 9.38 -22.45 -2.99
C ALA A 223 8.81 -22.83 -4.36
N THR A 224 7.71 -23.56 -4.36
CA THR A 224 6.97 -23.94 -5.57
C THR A 224 5.76 -23.03 -5.73
N ILE A 225 5.63 -22.44 -6.91
CA ILE A 225 4.50 -21.63 -7.36
C ILE A 225 3.52 -22.54 -8.07
N THR A 226 2.26 -22.49 -7.63
CA THR A 226 1.12 -23.13 -8.28
C THR A 226 -0.03 -22.13 -8.39
N PHE A 227 -0.94 -22.36 -9.33
CA PHE A 227 -2.12 -21.52 -9.51
C PHE A 227 -3.37 -22.31 -9.18
N VAL A 228 -4.18 -21.78 -8.26
CA VAL A 228 -5.41 -22.43 -7.79
C VAL A 228 -6.61 -21.52 -8.04
N PRO A 229 -7.83 -22.06 -8.17
CA PRO A 229 -9.01 -21.23 -8.43
C PRO A 229 -9.16 -20.11 -7.38
N LEU A 230 -9.48 -18.92 -7.87
CA LEU A 230 -9.91 -17.81 -7.01
C LEU A 230 -11.28 -18.22 -6.46
N ARG A 231 -11.35 -18.66 -5.19
CA ARG A 231 -12.65 -19.02 -4.60
C ARG A 231 -13.50 -17.76 -4.54
N THR A 232 -14.46 -17.63 -5.44
CA THR A 232 -15.62 -16.78 -5.23
C THR A 232 -16.48 -17.53 -4.22
N SER A 233 -16.67 -16.99 -3.01
CA SER A 233 -17.78 -17.42 -2.16
C SER A 233 -19.04 -17.39 -3.01
N ALA A 234 -19.58 -18.56 -3.31
CA ALA A 234 -20.87 -18.69 -3.95
C ALA A 234 -21.91 -18.50 -2.84
N TRP A 235 -22.64 -17.40 -2.96
CA TRP A 235 -23.85 -17.00 -2.21
C TRP A 235 -23.65 -16.56 -0.76
#